data_AF-Q2LRG3-F1
#
_entry.id   AF-Q2LRG3-F1
#
_cell.length_a   1.000
_cell.length_b   1.000
_cell.length_c   1.000
_cell.angle_alpha   90.00
_cell.angle_beta   90.00
_cell.angle_gamma   90.00
#
_symmetry.space_group_name_H-M   'P 1'
#
loop_
_entity.id
_entity.type
_entity.pdbx_description
1 polymer ?
#
loop_
_entity_poly.entity_id
_entity_poly.type
_entity_poly.pdbx_seq_one_letter_code
_entity_poly.pdbx_strand_id
1 'polypeptide(L)' 'MMKPSLTIPLVQGKPTLGTWQQIVFLDFDNHGRHREILVQIIGD' A
#
# COMPACT_ATOMS: atom_id res chain seq x y z
N MET A 1 -4.02 -0.48 -15.89
CA MET A 1 -4.78 0.41 -15.00
C MET A 1 -4.25 0.23 -13.58
N MET A 2 -3.82 1.30 -12.92
CA MET A 2 -3.36 1.24 -11.53
C MET A 2 -4.58 1.11 -10.61
N LYS A 3 -4.49 0.25 -9.59
CA LYS A 3 -5.55 0.05 -8.62
C LYS A 3 -5.33 0.97 -7.42
N PRO A 4 -6.40 1.54 -6.83
CA PRO A 4 -6.30 2.41 -5.65
C PRO A 4 -6.03 1.62 -4.36
N SER A 5 -5.98 0.30 -4.43
CA SER A 5 -5.76 -0.59 -3.28
C SER A 5 -4.96 -1.83 -3.69
N LEU A 6 -4.32 -2.42 -2.69
CA LEU A 6 -3.58 -3.67 -2.79
C LEU A 6 -3.66 -4.42 -1.46
N THR A 7 -3.59 -5.74 -1.51
CA THR A 7 -3.56 -6.61 -0.33
C THR A 7 -2.20 -7.28 -0.26
N ILE A 8 -1.56 -7.23 0.91
CA ILE A 8 -0.27 -7.86 1.16
C ILE A 8 -0.41 -8.83 2.33
N PRO A 9 0.04 -10.08 2.19
CA PRO A 9 0.06 -11.03 3.29
C PRO A 9 1.09 -10.62 4.34
N LEU A 10 0.72 -10.77 5.60
CA LEU A 10 1.61 -10.62 6.75
C LEU A 10 2.02 -12.00 7.26
N VAL A 11 3.32 -12.21 7.45
CA VAL A 11 3.88 -13.40 8.11
C VAL A 11 4.68 -12.94 9.30
N GLN A 12 4.38 -13.46 10.50
CA GLN A 12 4.99 -13.01 11.76
C GLN A 12 4.91 -11.48 11.95
N GLY A 13 3.77 -10.89 11.58
CA GLY A 13 3.53 -9.45 11.67
C GLY A 13 4.29 -8.59 10.64
N LYS A 14 4.96 -9.19 9.65
CA LYS A 14 5.74 -8.46 8.63
C LYS A 14 5.15 -8.62 7.23
N PRO A 15 5.09 -7.55 6.41
CA PRO A 15 4.72 -7.64 5.00
C PRO A 15 5.62 -8.61 4.24
N THR A 16 5.03 -9.55 3.52
CA THR A 16 5.78 -10.51 2.70
C THR A 16 5.98 -9.91 1.32
N LEU A 17 7.07 -9.17 1.15
CA LEU A 17 7.50 -8.59 -0.12
C LEU A 17 8.69 -9.38 -0.68
N GLY A 18 8.69 -9.63 -1.99
CA GLY A 18 9.86 -10.14 -2.69
C GLY A 18 10.98 -9.09 -2.75
N THR A 19 12.21 -9.52 -3.07
CA THR A 19 13.42 -8.68 -3.08
C THR A 19 13.27 -7.37 -3.87
N TRP A 20 12.44 -7.38 -4.92
CA TRP A 20 12.24 -6.22 -5.81
C TRP A 20 10.87 -5.55 -5.66
N GLN A 21 10.05 -5.99 -4.71
CA GLN A 21 8.74 -5.41 -4.48
C GLN A 21 8.83 -4.26 -3.49
N GLN A 22 8.27 -3.11 -3.88
CA GLN A 22 8.14 -1.92 -3.04
C GLN A 22 6.70 -1.42 -3.09
N ILE A 23 6.16 -1.03 -1.93
CA ILE A 23 4.85 -0.36 -1.85
C ILE A 23 5.10 1.11 -2.13
N VAL A 24 4.54 1.61 -3.24
CA VAL A 24 4.73 3.00 -3.67
C VAL A 24 3.38 3.67 -3.82
N PHE A 25 3.23 4.84 -3.22
CA PHE A 25 2.11 5.74 -3.48
C PHE A 25 2.41 6.60 -4.69
N LEU A 26 1.49 6.63 -5.66
CA LEU A 26 1.62 7.43 -6.88
C LEU A 26 0.47 8.44 -6.94
N ASP A 27 0.82 9.73 -6.90
CA ASP A 27 -0.13 10.82 -7.11
C ASP A 27 0.08 11.40 -8.51
N PHE A 28 -0.98 11.42 -9.31
CA PHE A 28 -0.99 11.98 -10.66
C PHE A 28 -1.63 13.37 -10.70
N ASP A 29 -2.02 13.91 -9.54
CA ASP A 29 -2.60 15.24 -9.40
C ASP A 29 -1.57 16.18 -8.78
N ASN A 30 -1.26 17.25 -9.50
CA ASN A 30 -0.27 18.25 -9.11
C ASN A 30 -0.86 19.38 -8.25
N HIS A 31 -2.16 19.35 -7.95
CA HIS A 31 -2.79 20.28 -7.03
C HIS A 31 -2.54 19.87 -5.58
N GLY A 32 -2.26 20.86 -4.71
CA GLY A 32 -2.09 20.67 -3.28
C GLY A 32 -3.39 20.21 -2.62
N ARG A 33 -3.57 18.90 -2.49
CA ARG A 33 -4.70 18.27 -1.81
C ARG A 33 -4.16 17.34 -0.71
N HIS A 34 -4.90 17.20 0.38
CA HIS A 34 -4.56 16.22 1.40
C HIS A 34 -4.90 14.82 0.89
N ARG A 35 -3.90 13.93 0.92
CA ARG A 35 -4.07 12.49 0.68
C ARG A 35 -4.02 11.73 1.99
N GLU A 36 -4.91 10.77 2.15
CA GLU A 36 -4.91 9.83 3.26
C GLU A 36 -4.79 8.42 2.68
N ILE A 37 -3.86 7.63 3.23
CA ILE A 37 -3.69 6.22 2.86
C ILE A 37 -4.23 5.40 4.02
N LEU A 38 -5.34 4.69 3.78
CA LEU A 38 -5.93 3.81 4.77
C LEU A 38 -5.22 2.44 4.73
N VAL A 39 -4.79 1.98 5.91
CA VAL A 39 -4.18 0.65 6.09
C VAL A 39 -5.05 -0.13 7.06
N GLN A 40 -5.52 -1.29 6.63
CA GLN A 40 -6.27 -2.22 7.46
C GLN A 40 -5.48 -3.52 7.58
N ILE A 41 -5.31 -3.99 8.83
CA ILE A 41 -4.72 -5.28 9.14
C ILE A 41 -5.81 -6.15 9.74
N ILE A 42 -5.93 -7.38 9.22
CA ILE A 42 -6.90 -8.38 9.67
C ILE A 42 -6.11 -9.67 9.90
N GLY A 43 -6.34 -10.29 11.06
CA GLY A 43 -5.69 -11.52 11.50
C GLY A 43 -6.05 -11.80 12.96
N ASP A 44 -5.74 -13.01 13.43
CA ASP A 44 -5.88 -13.42 14.83
C ASP A 44 -4.63 -13.06 15.64
#